data_AF-A0A2H9MG77-F1
#
_entry.id   AF-A0A2H9MG77-F1
#
_cell.length_a   1.000
_cell.length_b   1.000
_cell.length_c   1.000
_cell.angle_alpha   90.00
_cell.angle_beta   90.00
_cell.angle_gamma   90.00
#
_symmetry.space_group_name_H-M   'P 1'
#
loop_
_entity.id
_entity.type
_entity.pdbx_description
1 polymer ?
#
loop_
_entity_poly.entity_id
_entity_poly.type
_entity_poly.pdbx_seq_one_letter_code
_entity_poly.pdbx_strand_id
1 'polypeptide(L)'
;NMGMILNPALSVLFFYIGFLLSHTKRNWFIGIRTPWTLENDKIWEKTHKLGAKLFKISSLLILVGIVFPDYTFWVVMGSALLAGLTPVIYSYFLYQKEKKK
;
A
#
# COMPACT_ATOMS: atom_id res chain seq x y z
N ASN A 1 27.76 -2.69 -0.87
CA ASN A 1 26.64 -3.63 -0.59
C ASN A 1 25.39 -3.22 -1.34
N MET A 2 24.80 -4.12 -2.12
CA MET A 2 23.58 -3.89 -2.92
C MET A 2 22.43 -3.28 -2.09
N GLY A 3 22.27 -3.71 -0.84
CA GLY A 3 21.23 -3.19 0.07
C GLY A 3 21.36 -1.72 0.48
N MET A 4 22.56 -1.13 0.43
CA MET A 4 22.77 0.29 0.78
C MET A 4 22.18 1.25 -0.27
N ILE A 5 22.07 0.80 -1.53
CA ILE A 5 21.49 1.60 -2.61
C ILE A 5 20.04 1.19 -2.84
N LEU A 6 19.75 -0.12 -2.78
CA LEU A 6 18.42 -0.63 -3.08
C LEU A 6 17.38 -0.26 -2.02
N ASN A 7 17.71 -0.35 -0.73
CA ASN A 7 16.73 -0.11 0.34
C ASN A 7 16.25 1.35 0.38
N PRO A 8 17.12 2.39 0.29
CA PRO A 8 16.66 3.77 0.18
C PRO A 8 15.79 4.00 -1.06
N ALA A 9 16.19 3.46 -2.22
CA ALA A 9 15.42 3.61 -3.46
C ALA A 9 14.01 3.00 -3.34
N LEU A 10 13.91 1.77 -2.80
CA LEU A 10 12.62 1.11 -2.56
C LEU A 10 11.78 1.84 -1.51
N SER A 11 12.41 2.36 -0.45
CA SER A 11 11.69 3.14 0.55
C SER A 11 11.05 4.39 -0.04
N VAL A 12 11.80 5.16 -0.83
CA VAL A 12 11.29 6.35 -1.51
C VAL A 12 10.14 5.97 -2.45
N LEU A 13 10.28 4.88 -3.21
CA LEU A 13 9.23 4.36 -4.07
C LEU A 13 7.95 4.04 -3.28
N PHE A 14 8.06 3.29 -2.18
CA PHE A 14 6.91 2.91 -1.35
C PHE A 14 6.25 4.12 -0.70
N PHE A 15 7.05 5.07 -0.21
CA PHE A 15 6.53 6.31 0.34
C PHE A 15 5.75 7.10 -0.72
N TYR A 16 6.28 7.19 -1.94
CA TYR A 16 5.64 7.88 -3.05
C TYR A 16 4.34 7.19 -3.49
N ILE A 17 4.32 5.86 -3.56
CA ILE A 17 3.07 5.09 -3.79
C ILE A 17 2.05 5.43 -2.71
N GLY A 18 2.46 5.44 -1.44
CA GLY A 18 1.58 5.80 -0.33
C GLY A 18 1.07 7.25 -0.43
N PHE A 19 1.92 8.18 -0.86
CA PHE A 19 1.54 9.58 -1.11
C PHE A 19 0.52 9.69 -2.25
N LEU A 20 0.77 9.00 -3.36
CA LEU A 20 -0.10 8.97 -4.53
C LEU A 20 -1.46 8.40 -4.17
N LEU A 21 -1.53 7.26 -3.46
CA LEU A 21 -2.77 6.66 -2.98
C LEU A 21 -3.58 7.66 -2.13
N SER A 22 -2.94 8.46 -1.26
CA SER A 22 -3.67 9.44 -0.43
C SER A 22 -4.32 10.60 -1.20
N HIS A 23 -3.84 10.92 -2.40
CA HIS A 23 -4.34 12.05 -3.21
C HIS A 23 -5.11 11.62 -4.46
N THR A 24 -5.15 10.31 -4.73
CA THR A 24 -5.77 9.78 -5.95
C THR A 24 -7.28 9.76 -5.79
N LYS A 25 -7.99 10.57 -6.58
CA LYS A 25 -9.45 10.47 -6.75
C LYS A 25 -9.82 9.23 -7.56
N ARG A 26 -11.06 8.75 -7.41
CA ARG A 26 -11.57 7.58 -8.15
C ARG A 26 -11.33 7.75 -9.65
N ASN A 27 -10.61 6.80 -10.22
CA ASN A 27 -10.26 6.78 -11.63
C ASN A 27 -9.99 5.33 -12.08
N TRP A 28 -9.88 5.13 -13.39
CA TRP A 28 -9.70 3.80 -13.96
C TRP A 28 -8.23 3.37 -14.13
N PHE A 29 -7.26 4.27 -13.97
CA PHE A 29 -5.84 4.02 -14.28
C PHE A 29 -4.96 3.72 -13.06
N ILE A 30 -5.15 4.46 -11.97
CA ILE A 30 -4.26 4.52 -10.81
C ILE A 30 -5.02 4.13 -9.55
N GLY A 31 -4.45 3.22 -8.76
CA GLY A 31 -4.93 2.85 -7.44
C GLY A 31 -5.40 1.39 -7.34
N ILE A 32 -6.19 1.12 -6.30
CA ILE A 32 -6.69 -0.22 -5.95
C ILE A 32 -8.07 -0.38 -6.59
N ARG A 33 -8.07 -1.00 -7.77
CA ARG A 33 -9.20 -1.04 -8.72
C ARG A 33 -9.94 -2.38 -8.66
N THR A 34 -10.64 -2.62 -7.56
CA THR A 34 -11.62 -3.71 -7.51
C THR A 34 -12.95 -3.21 -8.07
N PRO A 35 -13.85 -4.10 -8.55
CA PRO A 35 -15.13 -3.69 -9.13
C PRO A 35 -15.91 -2.73 -8.22
N TRP A 36 -15.91 -2.99 -6.91
CA TRP A 36 -16.60 -2.17 -5.92
C TRP A 36 -15.91 -0.86 -5.54
N THR A 37 -14.57 -0.74 -5.64
CA THR A 37 -13.90 0.56 -5.42
C THR A 37 -14.16 1.51 -6.59
N LEU A 38 -14.29 0.96 -7.80
CA LEU A 38 -14.62 1.72 -9.00
C LEU A 38 -16.07 2.20 -9.05
N GLU A 39 -16.97 1.61 -8.27
CA GLU A 39 -18.38 1.99 -8.25
C GLU A 39 -18.74 2.97 -7.11
N ASN A 40 -17.94 3.00 -6.02
CA ASN A 40 -18.29 3.75 -4.82
C ASN A 40 -17.11 4.59 -4.29
N ASP A 41 -17.26 5.92 -4.34
CA ASP A 41 -16.25 6.89 -3.87
C ASP A 41 -15.89 6.73 -2.38
N LYS A 42 -16.85 6.35 -1.53
CA LYS A 42 -16.57 6.13 -0.09
C LYS A 42 -15.69 4.90 0.14
N ILE A 43 -15.92 3.84 -0.63
CA ILE A 43 -15.09 2.62 -0.56
C ILE A 43 -13.70 2.94 -1.12
N TRP A 44 -13.64 3.66 -2.25
CA TRP A 44 -12.40 4.14 -2.83
C TRP A 44 -11.56 4.90 -1.81
N GLU A 45 -12.11 5.96 -1.21
CA GLU A 45 -11.38 6.83 -0.28
C GLU A 45 -10.87 6.07 0.94
N LYS A 46 -11.71 5.22 1.56
CA LYS A 46 -11.31 4.43 2.73
C LYS A 46 -10.22 3.42 2.41
N THR A 47 -10.34 2.69 1.30
CA THR A 47 -9.33 1.72 0.86
C THR A 47 -8.01 2.40 0.54
N HIS A 48 -8.03 3.52 -0.16
CA HIS A 48 -6.82 4.25 -0.55
C HIS A 48 -6.15 4.95 0.64
N LYS A 49 -6.93 5.46 1.60
CA LYS A 49 -6.39 6.01 2.86
C LYS A 49 -5.68 4.94 3.70
N LEU A 50 -6.25 3.73 3.78
CA LEU A 50 -5.59 2.61 4.46
C LEU A 50 -4.33 2.17 3.71
N GLY A 51 -4.42 1.98 2.38
CA GLY A 51 -3.27 1.63 1.54
C GLY A 51 -2.15 2.66 1.66
N ALA A 52 -2.48 3.95 1.59
CA ALA A 52 -1.53 5.05 1.79
C ALA A 52 -0.77 4.94 3.12
N LYS A 53 -1.48 4.65 4.21
CA LYS A 53 -0.86 4.46 5.52
C LYS A 53 0.07 3.24 5.55
N LEU A 54 -0.38 2.11 4.99
CA LEU A 54 0.42 0.88 4.96
C LEU A 54 1.70 1.06 4.14
N PHE A 55 1.60 1.62 2.93
CA PHE A 55 2.77 1.88 2.07
C PHE A 55 3.79 2.82 2.73
N LYS A 56 3.33 3.87 3.45
CA LYS A 56 4.21 4.78 4.21
C LYS A 56 4.85 4.10 5.43
N ILE A 57 4.18 3.16 6.08
CA ILE A 57 4.77 2.37 7.17
C ILE A 57 5.81 1.40 6.60
N SER A 58 5.48 0.72 5.51
CA SER A 58 6.39 -0.17 4.79
C SER A 58 7.67 0.53 4.33
N SER A 59 7.59 1.78 3.84
CA SER A 59 8.79 2.54 3.48
C SER A 59 9.73 2.77 4.68
N LEU A 60 9.17 3.04 5.86
CA LEU A 60 9.97 3.23 7.07
C LEU A 60 10.63 1.91 7.51
N LEU A 61 9.90 0.79 7.45
CA LEU A 61 10.43 -0.53 7.76
C LEU A 61 11.59 -0.93 6.82
N ILE A 62 11.46 -0.63 5.53
CA ILE A 62 12.50 -0.91 4.53
C ILE A 62 13.76 -0.07 4.80
N LEU A 63 13.64 1.19 5.23
CA LEU A 63 14.81 2.00 5.63
C LEU A 63 15.54 1.43 6.84
N VAL A 64 14.79 1.03 7.87
CA VAL A 64 15.39 0.43 9.07
C VAL A 64 16.08 -0.90 8.74
N GLY A 65 15.59 -1.62 7.71
CA GLY A 65 16.19 -2.84 7.20
C GLY A 65 17.64 -2.71 6.72
N ILE A 66 18.15 -1.51 6.48
CA ILE A 66 19.57 -1.27 6.14
C ILE A 66 20.51 -1.78 7.25
N VAL A 67 20.08 -1.70 8.51
CA VAL A 67 20.85 -2.16 9.67
C VAL A 67 20.94 -3.69 9.74
N PHE A 68 20.02 -4.40 9.08
CA PHE A 68 19.90 -5.85 9.11
C PHE A 68 19.89 -6.43 7.68
N PRO A 69 21.06 -6.55 7.02
CA PRO A 69 21.14 -6.95 5.62
C PRO A 69 20.54 -8.32 5.33
N ASP A 70 20.71 -9.27 6.26
CA ASP A 70 20.27 -10.67 6.09
C ASP A 70 18.75 -10.81 6.00
N TYR A 71 18.01 -9.88 6.60
CA TYR A 71 16.55 -9.90 6.64
C TYR A 71 15.90 -8.92 5.64
N THR A 72 16.70 -8.11 4.93
CA THR A 72 16.20 -7.08 4.00
C THR A 72 15.20 -7.64 2.99
N PHE A 73 15.51 -8.78 2.37
CA PHE A 73 14.64 -9.39 1.37
C PHE A 73 13.26 -9.73 1.95
N TRP A 74 13.24 -10.38 3.12
CA TRP A 74 12.01 -10.78 3.80
C TRP A 74 11.20 -9.57 4.27
N VAL A 75 11.86 -8.52 4.77
CA VAL A 75 11.19 -7.28 5.20
C VAL A 75 10.54 -6.57 4.01
N VAL A 76 11.25 -6.42 2.90
CA VAL A 76 10.71 -5.80 1.66
C VAL A 76 9.53 -6.61 1.14
N MET A 77 9.70 -7.92 1.00
CA MET A 77 8.67 -8.79 0.44
C MET A 77 7.43 -8.83 1.33
N GLY A 78 7.60 -9.03 2.64
CA GLY A 78 6.50 -9.04 3.61
C GLY A 78 5.77 -7.70 3.65
N SER A 79 6.51 -6.58 3.63
CA SER A 79 5.93 -5.24 3.59
C SER A 79 5.13 -4.98 2.31
N ALA A 80 5.65 -5.39 1.15
CA ALA A 80 4.97 -5.26 -0.13
C ALA A 80 3.66 -6.06 -0.19
N LEU A 81 3.72 -7.32 0.25
CA LEU A 81 2.55 -8.19 0.28
C LEU A 81 1.48 -7.66 1.23
N LEU A 82 1.85 -7.24 2.44
CA LEU A 82 0.91 -6.67 3.40
C LEU A 82 0.31 -5.36 2.88
N ALA A 83 1.13 -4.42 2.39
CA ALA A 83 0.65 -3.15 1.88
C ALA A 83 -0.23 -3.29 0.63
N GLY A 84 0.00 -4.31 -0.21
CA GLY A 84 -0.80 -4.58 -1.40
C GLY A 84 -2.07 -5.39 -1.13
N LEU A 85 -1.99 -6.47 -0.34
CA LEU A 85 -3.11 -7.39 -0.12
C LEU A 85 -4.11 -6.86 0.91
N THR A 86 -3.63 -6.24 2.00
CA THR A 86 -4.52 -5.77 3.07
C THR A 86 -5.59 -4.80 2.57
N PRO A 87 -5.29 -3.78 1.74
CA PRO A 87 -6.34 -2.88 1.24
C PRO A 87 -7.32 -3.58 0.28
N VAL A 88 -6.87 -4.56 -0.49
CA VAL A 88 -7.74 -5.36 -1.38
C VAL A 88 -8.75 -6.14 -0.53
N ILE A 89 -8.28 -6.86 0.49
CA ILE A 89 -9.13 -7.59 1.43
C ILE A 89 -10.08 -6.63 2.17
N TYR A 90 -9.55 -5.51 2.67
CA TYR A 90 -10.34 -4.48 3.36
C TYR A 90 -11.44 -3.90 2.46
N SER A 91 -11.15 -3.69 1.18
CA SER A 91 -12.12 -3.17 0.22
C SER A 91 -13.31 -4.12 0.04
N TYR A 92 -13.09 -5.43 0.05
CA TYR A 92 -14.15 -6.44 -0.03
C TYR A 92 -15.05 -6.42 1.21
N PHE A 93 -14.46 -6.32 2.41
CA PHE A 93 -15.24 -6.18 3.64
C PHE A 93 -16.07 -4.90 3.66
N LEU A 94 -15.53 -3.77 3.18
CA LEU A 94 -16.27 -2.52 3.03
C LEU A 94 -17.45 -2.68 2.07
N TYR A 95 -17.24 -3.32 0.93
CA TYR A 95 -18.30 -3.60 -0.04
C TYR A 95 -19.43 -4.42 0.56
N GLN A 96 -19.10 -5.51 1.27
CA GLN A 96 -20.11 -6.33 1.94
C GLN A 96 -20.88 -5.56 3.02
N LYS A 97 -20.23 -4.61 3.70
CA LYS A 97 -20.87 -3.76 4.71
C LYS A 97 -21.81 -2.73 4.09
N GLU A 98 -21.46 -2.16 2.94
CA GLU A 98 -22.32 -1.21 2.22
C GLU A 98 -23.53 -1.92 1.59
N LYS A 99 -23.39 -3.16 1.09
CA LYS A 99 -24.52 -3.95 0.56
C LYS A 99 -25.55 -4.38 1.61
N LYS A 100 -25.14 -4.49 2.88
CA LYS A 100 -26.01 -4.89 4.00
C LYS A 100 -26.76 -3.71 4.63
N LYS A 101 -26.41 -2.47 4.26
CA LYS A 101 -27.13 -1.27 4.64
C LYS A 101 -28.20 -0.96 3.61
#